data_AF-A0A920IMN0-F1
#
_entry.id   AF-A0A920IMN0-F1
#
_cell.length_a   1.000
_cell.length_b   1.000
_cell.length_c   1.000
_cell.angle_alpha   90.00
_cell.angle_beta   90.00
_cell.angle_gamma   90.00
#
_symmetry.space_group_name_H-M   'P 1'
#
loop_
_entity.id
_entity.type
_entity.pdbx_description
1 polymer ?
#
loop_
_entity_poly.entity_id
_entity_poly.type
_entity_poly.pdbx_seq_one_letter_code
_entity_poly.pdbx_strand_id
1 'polypeptide(L)'
;MRQLTVILLIIFVSCGNVKSFDYIIELHGKREIIKSYPISKDKKYLNFILEGTFTDNLGNYGIWDNSSIVTLQNKNVINLQGYGKSIFQNNEIIYTKGFRNKQEQQAGVGKTEVVNASRSLLSLIGMSCTYAVNFYEDNAFLIQKCRITEKQKTVLSNISKKKE
;
A
#
# COMPACT_ATOMS: atom_id res chain seq x y z
N MET A 1 14.00 32.44 -34.92
CA MET A 1 14.17 30.97 -34.90
C MET A 1 15.27 30.50 -33.95
N ARG A 2 16.52 31.00 -34.05
CA ARG A 2 17.66 30.57 -33.22
C ARG A 2 17.46 30.67 -31.69
N GLN A 3 16.78 31.72 -31.19
CA GLN A 3 16.48 31.84 -29.75
C GLN A 3 15.38 30.86 -29.28
N LEU A 4 14.40 30.54 -30.14
CA LEU A 4 13.34 29.58 -29.81
C LEU A 4 13.91 28.16 -29.68
N THR A 5 14.88 27.81 -30.53
CA THR A 5 15.59 26.50 -30.49
C THR A 5 16.40 26.32 -29.21
N VAL A 6 17.05 27.39 -28.74
CA VAL A 6 17.83 27.38 -27.48
C VAL A 6 16.92 27.20 -26.26
N ILE A 7 15.77 27.88 -26.24
CA ILE A 7 14.77 27.72 -25.17
C ILE A 7 14.22 26.28 -25.14
N LEU A 8 13.95 25.67 -26.31
CA LEU A 8 13.50 24.28 -26.40
C LEU A 8 14.55 23.29 -25.86
N LEU A 9 15.83 23.50 -26.17
CA LEU A 9 16.95 22.69 -25.68
C LEU A 9 17.12 22.78 -24.16
N ILE A 10 16.95 23.98 -23.58
CA ILE A 10 17.03 24.18 -22.12
C ILE A 10 15.87 23.47 -21.40
N ILE A 11 14.65 23.51 -21.97
CA ILE A 11 13.49 22.79 -21.43
C ILE A 11 13.70 21.27 -21.49
N PHE A 12 14.28 20.77 -22.60
CA PHE A 12 14.54 19.34 -22.77
C PHE A 12 15.61 18.80 -21.79
N VAL A 13 16.65 19.59 -21.49
CA VAL A 13 17.69 19.24 -20.50
C VAL A 13 17.16 19.33 -19.06
N SER A 14 16.17 20.19 -18.81
CA SER A 14 15.54 20.36 -17.49
C SER A 14 14.55 19.24 -17.14
N CYS A 15 14.05 18.49 -18.12
CA CYS A 15 13.33 17.23 -17.93
C CYS A 15 14.32 16.09 -17.63
N GLY A 16 15.08 16.22 -16.54
CA GLY A 16 15.93 15.14 -16.04
C GLY A 16 15.10 13.86 -15.81
N ASN A 17 15.68 12.71 -16.17
CA ASN A 17 15.06 11.39 -16.06
C ASN A 17 14.49 11.14 -14.64
N VAL A 18 13.18 11.29 -14.47
CA VAL A 18 12.49 10.84 -13.25
C VAL A 18 12.47 9.32 -13.27
N LYS A 19 13.49 8.70 -12.69
CA LYS A 19 13.54 7.25 -12.51
C LYS A 19 12.48 6.86 -11.47
N SER A 20 11.50 6.09 -11.92
CA SER A 20 10.49 5.47 -11.06
C SER A 20 10.80 3.99 -10.93
N PHE A 21 10.66 3.46 -9.72
CA PHE A 21 10.86 2.05 -9.41
C PHE A 21 9.58 1.41 -8.94
N ASP A 22 9.40 0.15 -9.31
CA ASP A 22 8.36 -0.68 -8.76
C ASP A 22 8.83 -1.25 -7.41
N TYR A 23 8.22 -0.77 -6.33
CA TYR A 23 8.35 -1.36 -5.01
C TYR A 23 7.21 -2.36 -4.82
N ILE A 24 7.58 -3.62 -4.57
CA ILE A 24 6.63 -4.73 -4.48
C ILE A 24 6.71 -5.30 -3.07
N ILE A 25 5.56 -5.40 -2.43
CA ILE A 25 5.41 -5.94 -1.08
C ILE A 25 4.46 -7.13 -1.16
N GLU A 26 4.92 -8.28 -0.68
CA GLU A 26 4.10 -9.48 -0.53
C GLU A 26 3.72 -9.61 0.94
N LEU A 27 2.42 -9.71 1.22
CA LEU A 27 1.90 -9.81 2.58
C LEU A 27 1.04 -11.05 2.71
N HIS A 28 1.21 -11.73 3.84
CA HIS A 28 0.44 -12.88 4.23
C HIS A 28 -0.13 -12.61 5.62
N GLY A 29 -1.37 -12.99 5.87
CA GLY A 29 -1.96 -12.81 7.18
C GLY A 29 -3.22 -13.63 7.40
N LYS A 30 -3.68 -13.63 8.64
CA LYS A 30 -4.95 -14.23 9.04
C LYS A 30 -5.99 -13.15 9.25
N ARG A 31 -7.21 -13.43 8.82
CA ARG A 31 -8.38 -12.58 8.97
C ARG A 31 -9.21 -13.05 10.14
N GLU A 32 -9.59 -12.12 11.00
CA GLU A 32 -10.58 -12.35 12.04
C GLU A 32 -11.74 -11.37 11.86
N ILE A 33 -12.97 -11.90 11.77
CA ILE A 33 -14.18 -11.06 11.70
C ILE A 33 -14.58 -10.70 13.13
N ILE A 34 -14.47 -9.42 13.46
CA ILE A 34 -14.80 -8.91 14.80
C ILE A 34 -16.32 -8.74 14.95
N LYS A 35 -16.98 -8.10 13.97
CA LYS A 35 -18.44 -7.89 13.97
C LYS A 35 -19.02 -7.92 12.56
N SER A 36 -20.28 -8.33 12.48
CA SER A 36 -21.06 -8.28 11.24
C SER A 36 -22.52 -7.95 11.49
N TYR A 37 -23.11 -7.16 10.58
CA TYR A 37 -24.53 -6.85 10.58
C TYR A 37 -25.15 -7.08 9.19
N PRO A 38 -26.25 -7.84 9.08
CA PRO A 38 -27.05 -7.85 7.86
C PRO A 38 -27.86 -6.53 7.80
N ILE A 39 -27.57 -5.69 6.80
CA ILE A 39 -28.29 -4.43 6.60
C ILE A 39 -29.58 -4.68 5.79
N SER A 40 -29.53 -5.58 4.80
CA SER A 40 -30.67 -6.06 4.01
C SER A 40 -30.39 -7.49 3.53
N LYS A 41 -31.32 -8.06 2.74
CA LYS A 41 -31.15 -9.38 2.10
C LYS A 41 -29.84 -9.51 1.32
N ASP A 42 -29.39 -8.42 0.72
CA ASP A 42 -28.24 -8.36 -0.17
C ASP A 42 -27.16 -7.38 0.30
N LYS A 43 -27.29 -6.73 1.45
CA LYS A 43 -26.31 -5.79 1.97
C LYS A 43 -25.80 -6.21 3.33
N LYS A 44 -24.47 -6.24 3.49
CA LYS A 44 -23.82 -6.69 4.72
C LYS A 44 -22.72 -5.72 5.14
N TYR A 45 -22.66 -5.41 6.42
CA TYR A 45 -21.52 -4.75 7.04
C TYR A 45 -20.62 -5.79 7.72
N LEU A 46 -19.32 -5.55 7.64
CA LEU A 46 -18.27 -6.35 8.27
C LEU A 46 -17.21 -5.43 8.86
N ASN A 47 -16.77 -5.75 10.07
CA ASN A 47 -15.53 -5.26 10.64
C ASN A 47 -14.62 -6.47 10.86
N PHE A 48 -13.37 -6.36 10.44
CA PHE A 48 -12.39 -7.43 10.54
C PHE A 48 -10.99 -6.86 10.76
N ILE A 49 -10.13 -7.70 11.33
CA ILE A 49 -8.69 -7.44 11.41
C ILE A 49 -7.93 -8.41 10.50
N LEU A 50 -6.75 -7.98 10.06
CA LEU A 50 -5.75 -8.81 9.39
C LEU A 50 -4.43 -8.68 10.14
N GLU A 51 -3.78 -9.78 10.41
CA GLU A 51 -2.46 -9.80 11.06
C GLU A 51 -1.54 -10.81 10.39
N GLY A 52 -0.27 -10.45 10.19
CA GLY A 52 0.71 -11.40 9.68
C GLY A 52 2.05 -10.78 9.33
N THR A 53 2.68 -11.30 8.29
CA THR A 53 4.05 -10.99 7.89
C THR A 53 4.11 -10.42 6.48
N PHE A 54 5.17 -9.70 6.18
CA PHE A 54 5.46 -9.23 4.83
C PHE A 54 6.93 -9.38 4.45
N THR A 55 7.18 -9.43 3.16
CA THR A 55 8.49 -9.28 2.52
C THR A 55 8.38 -8.27 1.39
N ASP A 56 9.51 -7.69 0.97
CA ASP A 56 9.55 -6.80 -0.19
C ASP A 56 10.71 -7.10 -1.14
N ASN A 57 10.65 -6.50 -2.33
CA ASN A 57 11.68 -6.66 -3.37
C ASN A 57 12.98 -5.86 -3.13
N LEU A 58 13.12 -5.21 -1.97
CA LEU A 58 14.35 -4.55 -1.51
C LEU A 58 15.02 -5.32 -0.36
N GLY A 59 14.50 -6.51 -0.02
CA GLY A 59 15.04 -7.39 1.01
C GLY A 59 14.60 -7.03 2.43
N ASN A 60 13.58 -6.20 2.59
CA ASN A 60 12.98 -5.97 3.90
C ASN A 60 11.89 -6.99 4.20
N TYR A 61 11.65 -7.18 5.50
CA TYR A 61 10.64 -8.07 6.02
C TYR A 61 10.15 -7.55 7.35
N GLY A 62 9.00 -8.05 7.79
CA GLY A 62 8.45 -7.62 9.06
C GLY A 62 7.08 -8.20 9.35
N ILE A 63 6.42 -7.57 10.31
CA ILE A 63 5.05 -7.89 10.70
C ILE A 63 4.13 -6.71 10.36
N TRP A 64 2.86 -7.02 10.16
CA TRP A 64 1.85 -6.00 9.91
C TRP A 64 0.51 -6.41 10.50
N ASP A 65 -0.27 -5.38 10.83
CA ASP A 65 -1.66 -5.51 11.24
C ASP A 65 -2.52 -4.48 10.51
N ASN A 66 -3.82 -4.76 10.38
CA ASN A 66 -4.79 -3.86 9.79
C ASN A 66 -6.17 -4.08 10.43
N SER A 67 -6.88 -2.98 10.69
CA SER A 67 -8.29 -2.99 11.06
C SER A 67 -9.11 -2.33 9.97
N SER A 68 -10.10 -3.05 9.46
CA SER A 68 -10.90 -2.64 8.30
C SER A 68 -12.40 -2.78 8.56
N ILE A 69 -13.14 -1.90 7.90
CA ILE A 69 -14.59 -1.99 7.74
C ILE A 69 -14.90 -2.16 6.26
N VAL A 70 -15.84 -3.04 5.93
CA VAL A 70 -16.29 -3.25 4.56
C VAL A 70 -17.81 -3.35 4.50
N THR A 71 -18.40 -2.70 3.51
CA THR A 71 -19.80 -2.86 3.14
C THR A 71 -19.88 -3.63 1.83
N LEU A 72 -20.62 -4.72 1.84
CA LEU A 72 -20.85 -5.59 0.69
C LEU A 72 -22.28 -5.38 0.15
N GLN A 73 -22.43 -5.38 -1.17
CA GLN A 73 -23.70 -5.60 -1.88
C GLN A 73 -23.56 -6.91 -2.64
N ASN A 74 -24.42 -7.89 -2.36
CA ASN A 74 -24.27 -9.26 -2.78
C ASN A 74 -22.88 -9.80 -2.38
N LYS A 75 -21.99 -10.02 -3.36
CA LYS A 75 -20.60 -10.44 -3.16
C LYS A 75 -19.59 -9.34 -3.50
N ASN A 76 -20.06 -8.14 -3.84
CA ASN A 76 -19.22 -7.04 -4.30
C ASN A 76 -18.93 -6.06 -3.16
N VAL A 77 -17.68 -5.60 -3.09
CA VAL A 77 -17.28 -4.53 -2.18
C VAL A 77 -17.83 -3.19 -2.69
N ILE A 78 -18.71 -2.57 -1.91
CA ILE A 78 -19.22 -1.22 -2.18
C ILE A 78 -18.19 -0.19 -1.70
N ASN A 79 -17.72 -0.39 -0.47
CA ASN A 79 -16.81 0.48 0.23
C ASN A 79 -15.97 -0.36 1.18
N LEU A 80 -14.66 -0.11 1.20
CA LEU A 80 -13.74 -0.60 2.22
C LEU A 80 -12.90 0.58 2.69
N GLN A 81 -12.70 0.66 4.00
CA GLN A 81 -11.74 1.55 4.60
C GLN A 81 -11.10 0.86 5.79
N GLY A 82 -9.80 1.06 5.97
CA GLY A 82 -9.08 0.56 7.13
C GLY A 82 -7.78 1.30 7.36
N TYR A 83 -7.21 1.08 8.54
CA TYR A 83 -5.88 1.55 8.90
C TYR A 83 -5.03 0.37 9.30
N GLY A 84 -3.76 0.40 8.90
CA GLY A 84 -2.81 -0.63 9.24
C GLY A 84 -1.48 -0.06 9.70
N LYS A 85 -0.71 -0.94 10.30
CA LYS A 85 0.63 -0.68 10.82
C LYS A 85 1.55 -1.77 10.28
N SER A 86 2.70 -1.37 9.77
CA SER A 86 3.78 -2.27 9.35
C SER A 86 5.01 -1.96 10.18
N ILE A 87 5.62 -2.98 10.76
CA ILE A 87 6.84 -2.89 11.55
C ILE A 87 7.93 -3.65 10.81
N PHE A 88 8.96 -2.93 10.39
CA PHE A 88 10.12 -3.49 9.68
C PHE A 88 11.07 -4.21 10.64
N GLN A 89 11.97 -5.02 10.10
CA GLN A 89 12.97 -5.80 10.83
C GLN A 89 13.93 -4.98 11.71
N ASN A 90 13.98 -3.66 11.53
CA ASN A 90 14.76 -2.72 12.34
C ASN A 90 13.88 -1.87 13.30
N ASN A 91 12.64 -2.29 13.54
CA ASN A 91 11.63 -1.62 14.37
C ASN A 91 11.14 -0.26 13.84
N GLU A 92 11.49 0.13 12.63
CA GLU A 92 10.87 1.29 11.99
C GLU A 92 9.42 0.96 11.60
N ILE A 93 8.54 1.96 11.68
CA ILE A 93 7.10 1.78 11.56
C ILE A 93 6.56 2.63 10.41
N ILE A 94 5.62 2.07 9.66
CA ILE A 94 4.76 2.79 8.71
C ILE A 94 3.30 2.56 9.09
N TYR A 95 2.51 3.63 9.07
CA TYR A 95 1.06 3.57 9.20
C TYR A 95 0.42 3.85 7.84
N THR A 96 -0.52 3.00 7.46
CA THR A 96 -1.20 3.08 6.17
C THR A 96 -2.70 3.23 6.34
N LYS A 97 -3.32 3.88 5.36
CA LYS A 97 -4.76 3.90 5.16
C LYS A 97 -5.07 3.09 3.91
N GLY A 98 -5.87 2.04 4.06
CA GLY A 98 -6.40 1.26 2.96
C GLY A 98 -7.80 1.74 2.59
N PHE A 99 -8.09 1.85 1.31
CA PHE A 99 -9.44 2.16 0.84
C PHE A 99 -9.75 1.48 -0.50
N ARG A 100 -11.04 1.28 -0.74
CA ARG A 100 -11.58 0.78 -2.01
C ARG A 100 -12.99 1.31 -2.21
N ASN A 101 -13.29 1.78 -3.43
CA ASN A 101 -14.63 2.21 -3.82
C ASN A 101 -15.13 1.44 -5.06
N LYS A 102 -16.45 1.47 -5.29
CA LYS A 102 -17.12 0.76 -6.38
C LYS A 102 -16.62 1.12 -7.80
N GLN A 103 -15.95 2.27 -7.97
CA GLN A 103 -15.43 2.71 -9.27
C GLN A 103 -14.15 1.93 -9.67
N GLU A 104 -13.46 1.32 -8.71
CA GLU A 104 -12.31 0.45 -8.93
C GLU A 104 -12.81 -0.99 -9.24
N GLN A 105 -13.23 -1.18 -10.49
CA GLN A 105 -14.08 -2.28 -10.99
C GLN A 105 -13.52 -3.72 -10.91
N GLN A 106 -12.32 -3.95 -10.37
CA GLN A 106 -11.77 -5.31 -10.24
C GLN A 106 -11.99 -5.86 -8.83
N ALA A 107 -12.63 -7.03 -8.74
CA ALA A 107 -12.74 -7.79 -7.51
C ALA A 107 -11.34 -8.04 -6.92
N GLY A 108 -11.12 -7.63 -5.66
CA GLY A 108 -9.86 -7.88 -4.95
C GLY A 108 -8.80 -6.77 -5.09
N VAL A 109 -9.03 -5.68 -5.84
CA VAL A 109 -8.05 -4.59 -6.00
C VAL A 109 -8.47 -3.34 -5.22
N GLY A 110 -7.53 -2.68 -4.55
CA GLY A 110 -7.74 -1.38 -3.90
C GLY A 110 -6.46 -0.57 -3.79
N LYS A 111 -6.48 0.50 -2.98
CA LYS A 111 -5.32 1.36 -2.74
C LYS A 111 -4.95 1.47 -1.27
N THR A 112 -3.65 1.57 -1.01
CA THR A 112 -3.11 2.01 0.27
C THR A 112 -2.37 3.34 0.08
N GLU A 113 -2.28 4.10 1.17
CA GLU A 113 -1.49 5.31 1.27
C GLU A 113 -0.79 5.35 2.63
N VAL A 114 0.50 5.73 2.63
CA VAL A 114 1.22 5.98 3.88
C VAL A 114 0.77 7.30 4.47
N VAL A 115 0.16 7.24 5.66
CA VAL A 115 -0.37 8.41 6.37
C VAL A 115 0.54 8.90 7.49
N ASN A 116 1.41 8.03 8.01
CA ASN A 116 2.41 8.39 9.01
C ASN A 116 3.56 7.37 9.00
N ALA A 117 4.72 7.74 9.52
CA ALA A 117 5.87 6.84 9.61
C ALA A 117 6.84 7.31 10.70
N SER A 118 7.75 6.41 11.10
CA SER A 118 8.90 6.78 11.93
C SER A 118 9.75 7.89 11.29
N ARG A 119 10.54 8.59 12.11
CA ARG A 119 11.33 9.77 11.69
C ARG A 119 12.22 9.51 10.47
N SER A 120 12.86 8.34 10.39
CA SER A 120 13.75 7.99 9.27
C SER A 120 12.99 7.66 7.97
N LEU A 121 11.68 7.41 8.06
CA LEU A 121 10.79 6.99 6.97
C LEU A 121 9.79 8.08 6.57
N LEU A 122 9.88 9.29 7.11
CA LEU A 122 8.93 10.39 6.82
C LEU A 122 8.80 10.73 5.33
N SER A 123 9.85 10.50 4.52
CA SER A 123 9.78 10.70 3.06
C SER A 123 8.85 9.72 2.34
N LEU A 124 8.33 8.70 3.04
CA LEU A 124 7.36 7.75 2.51
C LEU A 124 5.92 8.22 2.70
N ILE A 125 5.65 9.27 3.50
CA ILE A 125 4.29 9.82 3.65
C ILE A 125 3.75 10.27 2.29
N GLY A 126 2.51 9.89 1.99
CA GLY A 126 1.86 10.09 0.69
C GLY A 126 2.25 9.07 -0.37
N MET A 127 3.15 8.12 -0.08
CA MET A 127 3.40 6.98 -0.96
C MET A 127 2.10 6.16 -1.08
N SER A 128 1.61 6.00 -2.31
CA SER A 128 0.41 5.23 -2.60
C SER A 128 0.75 3.97 -3.39
N CYS A 129 0.08 2.88 -3.03
CA CYS A 129 0.26 1.57 -3.64
C CYS A 129 -1.08 1.01 -4.07
N THR A 130 -1.11 0.35 -5.22
CA THR A 130 -2.23 -0.50 -5.59
C THR A 130 -2.01 -1.86 -4.96
N TYR A 131 -3.04 -2.43 -4.32
CA TYR A 131 -2.98 -3.77 -3.78
C TYR A 131 -3.98 -4.70 -4.45
N ALA A 132 -3.64 -5.98 -4.49
CA ALA A 132 -4.57 -7.07 -4.77
C ALA A 132 -4.62 -8.02 -3.57
N VAL A 133 -5.80 -8.57 -3.27
CA VAL A 133 -6.01 -9.53 -2.18
C VAL A 133 -6.84 -10.73 -2.62
N ASN A 134 -6.36 -11.91 -2.24
CA ASN A 134 -7.10 -13.17 -2.32
C ASN A 134 -7.28 -13.75 -0.91
N PHE A 135 -8.39 -14.47 -0.70
CA PHE A 135 -8.67 -15.17 0.54
C PHE A 135 -8.78 -16.67 0.29
N TYR A 136 -8.13 -17.47 1.13
CA TYR A 136 -8.35 -18.91 1.24
C TYR A 136 -8.66 -19.22 2.69
N GLU A 137 -9.91 -19.62 2.96
CA GLU A 137 -10.48 -19.67 4.30
C GLU A 137 -10.34 -18.30 5.01
N ASP A 138 -9.64 -18.29 6.16
CA ASP A 138 -9.30 -17.09 6.90
C ASP A 138 -7.89 -16.57 6.59
N ASN A 139 -7.17 -17.18 5.67
CA ASN A 139 -5.87 -16.68 5.23
C ASN A 139 -6.05 -15.65 4.12
N ALA A 140 -5.30 -14.55 4.21
CA ALA A 140 -5.24 -13.48 3.24
C ALA A 140 -3.86 -13.49 2.57
N PHE A 141 -3.87 -13.41 1.24
CA PHE A 141 -2.69 -13.31 0.39
C PHE A 141 -2.78 -11.98 -0.35
N LEU A 142 -1.85 -11.08 -0.06
CA LEU A 142 -1.86 -9.74 -0.61
C LEU A 142 -0.55 -9.46 -1.35
N ILE A 143 -0.66 -8.70 -2.43
CA ILE A 143 0.47 -8.08 -3.10
C ILE A 143 0.20 -6.59 -3.23
N GLN A 144 1.19 -5.75 -2.91
CA GLN A 144 1.15 -4.32 -3.12
C GLN A 144 2.22 -3.91 -4.13
N LYS A 145 1.87 -2.97 -4.99
CA LYS A 145 2.79 -2.37 -5.95
C LYS A 145 2.73 -0.85 -5.84
N CYS A 146 3.85 -0.23 -5.52
CA CYS A 146 4.01 1.21 -5.40
C CYS A 146 5.02 1.71 -6.43
N ARG A 147 4.72 2.83 -7.08
CA ARG A 147 5.73 3.56 -7.86
C ARG A 147 6.45 4.52 -6.94
N ILE A 148 7.75 4.32 -6.76
CA ILE A 148 8.56 5.11 -5.84
C ILE A 148 9.65 5.89 -6.56
N THR A 149 10.08 6.99 -5.95
CA THR A 149 11.21 7.82 -6.38
C THR A 149 12.55 7.21 -5.94
N GLU A 150 13.66 7.65 -6.53
CA GLU A 150 15.02 7.29 -6.07
C GLU A 150 15.26 7.56 -4.58
N LYS A 151 14.74 8.70 -4.07
CA LYS A 151 14.86 9.06 -2.66
C LYS A 151 14.15 8.04 -1.78
N GLN A 152 12.92 7.68 -2.13
CA GLN A 152 12.14 6.68 -1.38
C GLN A 152 12.78 5.29 -1.46
N LYS A 153 13.29 4.90 -2.63
CA LYS A 153 14.02 3.65 -2.81
C LYS A 153 15.25 3.57 -1.92
N THR A 154 16.02 4.66 -1.86
CA THR A 154 17.23 4.73 -1.01
C THR A 154 16.87 4.57 0.46
N VAL A 155 15.83 5.26 0.92
CA VAL A 155 15.35 5.15 2.30
C VAL A 155 14.90 3.71 2.63
N LEU A 156 14.11 3.08 1.75
CA LEU A 156 13.65 1.70 1.93
C LEU A 156 14.80 0.69 1.88
N SER A 157 15.78 0.88 1.00
CA SER A 157 16.95 -0.01 0.85
C SER A 157 17.92 0.07 2.04
N ASN A 158 17.84 1.14 2.84
CA ASN A 158 18.69 1.32 4.01
C ASN A 158 18.09 0.69 5.28
N ILE A 159 16.83 0.22 5.23
CA ILE A 159 16.20 -0.47 6.36
C ILE A 159 16.94 -1.78 6.65
N SER A 160 17.16 -2.61 5.62
CA SER A 160 17.84 -3.91 5.72
C SER A 160 19.31 -3.82 6.12
N LYS A 161 20.00 -2.72 5.78
CA LYS A 161 21.43 -2.52 6.06
C LYS A 161 21.74 -2.13 7.50
N LYS A 162 20.76 -1.66 8.27
CA LYS A 162 20.98 -1.15 9.66
C LYS A 162 21.09 -2.25 10.73
N LYS A 163 21.08 -3.53 10.35
CA LYS A 163 21.14 -4.65 11.29
C LYS A 163 22.57 -5.18 11.52
N GLU A 164 23.54 -4.69 10.75
CA GLU A 164 24.98 -4.98 10.92
C GLU A 164 25.64 -4.06 11.96
#